data_AF-A0AAE3MN50-F1
#
_entry.id   AF-A0AAE3MN50-F1
#
_cell.length_a   1.000
_cell.length_b   1.000
_cell.length_c   1.000
_cell.angle_alpha   90.00
_cell.angle_beta   90.00
_cell.angle_gamma   90.00
#
_symmetry.space_group_name_H-M   'P 1'
#
loop_
_entity.id
_entity.type
_entity.pdbx_description
1 polymer ?
#
loop_
_entity_poly.entity_id
_entity_poly.type
_entity_poly.pdbx_seq_one_letter_code
_entity_poly.pdbx_strand_id
1 'polypeptide(L)'
;MRKISLVFLSAVFLVTTSLSATEPEPVSEASKQLFSQISELLDKKITVKEDLTATVMITINEDSEIVVISVDTGDEKLEQALKSRLNYEKVDLAPHHAGKLYKVPVRITA
;
A
#
# COMPACT_ATOMS: atom_id res chain seq x y z
N MET A 1 -30.22 -63.19 17.60
CA MET A 1 -29.55 -62.58 16.43
C MET A 1 -28.85 -61.31 16.91
N ARG A 2 -27.57 -61.15 16.58
CA ARG A 2 -26.65 -60.18 17.21
C ARG A 2 -27.06 -58.75 16.88
N LYS A 3 -27.24 -57.92 17.91
CA LYS A 3 -27.51 -56.48 17.78
C LYS A 3 -26.24 -55.83 17.24
N ILE A 4 -26.26 -55.39 15.99
CA ILE A 4 -25.16 -54.64 15.39
C ILE A 4 -25.14 -53.29 16.11
N SER A 5 -24.07 -53.09 16.88
CA SER A 5 -23.83 -51.89 17.68
C SER A 5 -23.68 -50.69 16.75
N LEU A 6 -24.67 -49.79 16.80
CA LEU A 6 -24.74 -48.53 16.07
C LEU A 6 -23.74 -47.52 16.68
N VAL A 7 -22.44 -47.82 16.66
CA VAL A 7 -21.39 -46.98 17.28
C VAL A 7 -20.34 -46.48 16.28
N PHE A 8 -20.54 -46.69 14.98
CA PHE A 8 -19.62 -46.16 13.95
C PHE A 8 -20.20 -44.94 13.22
N LEU A 9 -20.62 -43.90 13.95
CA LEU A 9 -21.12 -42.63 13.36
C LEU A 9 -20.24 -41.40 13.62
N SER A 10 -18.96 -41.56 13.99
CA SER A 10 -18.10 -40.39 14.20
C SER A 10 -16.67 -40.60 13.73
N ALA A 11 -16.50 -40.95 12.45
CA ALA A 11 -15.29 -40.56 11.75
C ALA A 11 -15.33 -39.04 11.54
N VAL A 12 -14.97 -38.30 12.58
CA VAL A 12 -14.77 -36.85 12.52
C VAL A 12 -13.70 -36.59 11.46
N PHE A 13 -14.14 -36.05 10.33
CA PHE A 13 -13.28 -35.60 9.25
C PHE A 13 -12.52 -34.37 9.78
N LEU A 14 -11.34 -34.59 10.37
CA LEU A 14 -10.44 -33.51 10.78
C LEU A 14 -9.82 -32.91 9.51
N VAL A 15 -10.56 -32.00 8.86
CA VAL A 15 -10.01 -31.14 7.82
C VAL A 15 -9.11 -30.12 8.51
N THR A 16 -7.83 -30.45 8.62
CA THR A 16 -6.80 -29.47 9.01
C THR A 16 -6.57 -28.58 7.80
N THR A 17 -7.17 -27.39 7.79
CA THR A 17 -6.81 -26.36 6.82
C THR A 17 -5.46 -25.80 7.26
N SER A 18 -4.39 -26.12 6.53
CA SER A 18 -3.13 -25.41 6.65
C SER A 18 -3.35 -23.99 6.14
N LEU A 19 -3.40 -23.02 7.06
CA LEU A 19 -3.32 -21.61 6.72
C LEU A 19 -1.91 -21.35 6.17
N SER A 20 -1.78 -21.36 4.85
CA SER A 20 -0.54 -20.98 4.19
C SER A 20 -0.40 -19.46 4.30
N ALA A 21 0.54 -19.00 5.13
CA ALA A 21 0.92 -17.60 5.19
C ALA A 21 1.73 -17.28 3.93
N THR A 22 1.16 -16.49 3.01
CA THR A 22 1.92 -15.95 1.89
C THR A 22 2.85 -14.88 2.44
N GLU A 23 4.16 -15.11 2.38
CA GLU A 23 5.14 -14.06 2.67
C GLU A 23 4.94 -12.90 1.69
N PRO A 24 4.96 -11.64 2.15
CA PRO A 24 4.88 -10.51 1.25
C PRO A 24 6.07 -10.57 0.28
N GLU A 25 5.79 -10.44 -1.02
CA GLU A 25 6.86 -10.40 -2.01
C GLU A 25 7.85 -9.28 -1.68
N PRO A 26 9.16 -9.49 -1.94
CA PRO A 26 10.16 -8.48 -1.68
C PRO A 26 9.84 -7.18 -2.43
N VAL A 27 9.94 -6.06 -1.73
CA VAL A 27 9.73 -4.73 -2.32
C VAL A 27 10.75 -4.53 -3.44
N SER A 28 10.26 -4.27 -4.66
CA SER A 28 11.12 -4.07 -5.83
C SER A 28 12.07 -2.88 -5.65
N GLU A 29 13.25 -2.93 -6.27
CA GLU A 29 14.22 -1.81 -6.23
C GLU A 29 13.62 -0.50 -6.78
N ALA A 30 12.79 -0.60 -7.82
CA ALA A 30 12.07 0.55 -8.36
C ALA A 30 11.10 1.18 -7.34
N SER A 31 10.41 0.35 -6.56
CA SER A 31 9.54 0.83 -5.46
C SER A 31 10.36 1.55 -4.38
N LYS A 32 11.56 1.06 -4.06
CA LYS A 32 12.46 1.72 -3.09
C LYS A 32 12.96 3.07 -3.62
N GLN A 33 13.38 3.12 -4.87
CA GLN A 33 13.83 4.35 -5.54
C GLN A 33 12.72 5.39 -5.63
N LEU A 34 11.50 4.98 -6.00
CA LEU A 34 10.32 5.85 -5.99
C LEU A 34 10.01 6.37 -4.59
N PHE A 35 10.03 5.49 -3.58
CA PHE A 35 9.78 5.87 -2.19
C PHE A 35 10.79 6.89 -1.67
N SER A 36 12.08 6.73 -2.00
CA SER A 36 13.13 7.68 -1.62
C SER A 36 12.88 9.07 -2.21
N GLN A 37 12.53 9.15 -3.50
CA GLN A 37 12.27 10.42 -4.17
C GLN A 37 11.00 11.10 -3.64
N ILE A 38 9.93 10.34 -3.41
CA ILE A 38 8.72 10.87 -2.79
C ILE A 38 9.01 11.39 -1.38
N SER A 39 9.84 10.68 -0.61
CA SER A 39 10.23 11.12 0.73
C SER A 39 10.96 12.47 0.67
N GLU A 40 11.85 12.66 -0.30
CA GLU A 40 12.57 13.92 -0.52
C GLU A 40 11.63 15.08 -0.92
N LEU A 41 10.66 14.83 -1.81
CA LEU A 41 9.63 15.83 -2.18
C LEU A 41 8.77 16.26 -0.97
N LEU A 42 8.60 15.36 0.00
CA LEU A 42 7.80 15.58 1.21
C LEU A 42 8.60 16.08 2.43
N ASP A 43 9.93 16.12 2.37
CA ASP A 43 10.84 16.42 3.51
C ASP A 43 10.70 17.86 4.07
N LYS A 44 9.93 18.72 3.39
CA LYS A 44 9.67 20.08 3.87
C LYS A 44 8.71 20.02 5.07
N LYS A 45 9.15 20.60 6.21
CA LYS A 45 8.40 20.66 7.47
C LYS A 45 6.91 21.02 7.27
N ILE A 46 6.04 20.05 7.55
CA ILE A 46 4.60 20.25 7.75
C ILE A 46 4.38 20.21 9.25
N THR A 47 3.98 21.34 9.85
CA THR A 47 3.65 21.38 11.28
C THR A 47 2.21 20.96 11.48
N VAL A 48 2.01 19.90 12.24
CA VAL A 48 0.69 19.37 12.61
C VAL A 48 0.53 19.39 14.12
N LYS A 49 -0.71 19.50 14.60
CA LYS A 49 -1.01 19.48 16.06
C LYS A 49 -1.18 18.06 16.60
N GLU A 50 -1.43 17.12 15.71
CA GLU A 50 -1.68 15.70 15.97
C GLU A 50 -1.11 14.89 14.82
N ASP A 51 -0.85 13.61 15.06
CA ASP A 51 -0.40 12.69 14.02
C ASP A 51 -1.47 12.56 12.93
N LEU A 52 -1.07 12.79 11.67
CA LEU A 52 -1.93 12.64 10.52
C LEU A 52 -1.43 11.52 9.61
N THR A 53 -2.36 10.82 8.98
CA THR A 53 -2.08 9.78 7.99
C THR A 53 -2.85 10.02 6.71
N ALA A 54 -2.27 9.58 5.60
CA ALA A 54 -2.90 9.56 4.30
C ALA A 54 -2.42 8.36 3.49
N THR A 55 -3.27 7.84 2.60
CA THR A 55 -2.85 6.91 1.55
C THR A 55 -2.97 7.60 0.20
N VAL A 56 -1.83 7.83 -0.45
CA VAL A 56 -1.79 8.46 -1.78
C VAL A 56 -1.72 7.37 -2.85
N MET A 57 -2.67 7.37 -3.78
CA MET A 57 -2.60 6.53 -4.97
C MET A 57 -2.04 7.35 -6.13
N ILE A 58 -0.96 6.88 -6.72
CA ILE A 58 -0.26 7.56 -7.83
C ILE A 58 -0.02 6.62 -9.01
N THR A 59 0.23 7.21 -10.17
CA THR A 59 0.84 6.57 -11.33
C THR A 59 2.01 7.41 -11.83
N ILE A 60 2.85 6.85 -12.68
CA ILE A 60 3.89 7.60 -13.40
C ILE A 60 3.45 7.73 -14.86
N ASN A 61 3.52 8.94 -15.42
CA ASN A 61 3.22 9.17 -16.84
C ASN A 61 4.43 8.87 -17.75
N GLU A 62 4.25 9.02 -19.07
CA GLU A 62 5.31 8.78 -20.06
C GLU A 62 6.47 9.79 -19.95
N ASP A 63 6.24 10.96 -19.35
CA ASP A 63 7.25 12.01 -19.12
C ASP A 63 8.03 11.81 -17.79
N SER A 64 7.84 10.66 -17.15
CA SER A 64 8.40 10.31 -15.84
C SER A 64 7.99 11.25 -14.71
N GLU A 65 6.74 11.72 -14.74
CA GLU A 65 6.14 12.55 -13.70
C GLU A 65 5.11 11.76 -12.89
N ILE A 66 5.04 12.07 -11.60
CA ILE A 66 4.02 11.55 -10.70
C ILE A 66 2.67 12.15 -11.07
N VAL A 67 1.64 11.31 -11.25
CA VAL A 67 0.25 11.74 -11.37
C VAL A 67 -0.53 11.20 -10.18
N VAL A 68 -1.06 12.09 -9.37
CA VAL A 68 -1.86 11.74 -8.20
C VAL A 68 -3.27 11.38 -8.65
N ILE A 69 -3.67 10.13 -8.39
CA ILE A 69 -5.01 9.62 -8.71
C ILE A 69 -5.98 9.93 -7.58
N SER A 70 -5.58 9.68 -6.34
CA SER A 70 -6.37 9.99 -5.16
C SER A 70 -5.50 10.16 -3.91
N VAL A 71 -6.05 10.86 -2.92
CA VAL A 71 -5.51 10.92 -1.56
C VAL A 71 -6.63 10.53 -0.62
N ASP A 72 -6.43 9.48 0.15
CA ASP A 72 -7.37 9.03 1.18
C ASP A 72 -6.88 9.51 2.55
N THR A 73 -7.56 10.51 3.10
CA THR A 73 -7.26 11.12 4.41
C THR A 73 -8.49 11.83 4.97
N GLY A 74 -8.53 12.01 6.29
CA GLY A 74 -9.55 12.82 6.96
C GLY A 74 -9.25 14.31 7.03
N ASP A 75 -8.05 14.75 6.60
CA ASP A 75 -7.60 16.14 6.68
C ASP A 75 -7.45 16.75 5.27
N GLU A 76 -8.31 17.72 4.95
CA GLU A 76 -8.32 18.38 3.64
C GLU A 76 -7.04 19.17 3.36
N LYS A 77 -6.40 19.75 4.39
CA LYS A 77 -5.14 20.48 4.23
C LYS A 77 -4.00 19.54 3.90
N LEU A 78 -3.99 18.36 4.52
CA LEU A 78 -3.04 17.30 4.20
C LEU A 78 -3.24 16.81 2.77
N GLU A 79 -4.48 16.58 2.35
CA GLU A 79 -4.80 16.22 0.96
C GLU A 79 -4.25 17.24 -0.04
N GLN A 80 -4.55 18.53 0.17
CA GLN A 80 -4.09 19.62 -0.69
C GLN A 80 -2.56 19.73 -0.68
N ALA A 81 -1.93 19.62 0.48
CA ALA A 81 -0.47 19.65 0.62
C ALA A 81 0.19 18.51 -0.17
N LEU A 82 -0.30 17.28 -0.04
CA LEU A 82 0.23 16.12 -0.75
C LEU A 82 0.06 16.27 -2.27
N LYS A 83 -1.13 16.67 -2.74
CA LYS A 83 -1.36 16.94 -4.17
C LYS A 83 -0.41 18.01 -4.71
N SER A 84 -0.24 19.12 -3.98
CA SER A 84 0.61 20.23 -4.41
C SER A 84 2.11 19.89 -4.48
N ARG A 85 2.56 18.90 -3.71
CA ARG A 85 3.97 18.51 -3.60
C ARG A 85 4.35 17.34 -4.47
N LEU A 86 3.38 16.55 -4.90
CA LEU A 86 3.62 15.31 -5.63
C LEU A 86 3.15 15.40 -7.08
N ASN A 87 2.02 16.03 -7.35
CA ASN A 87 1.42 15.96 -8.67
C ASN A 87 2.26 16.74 -9.69
N TYR A 88 2.61 16.05 -10.77
CA TYR A 88 3.51 16.47 -11.85
C TYR A 88 4.98 16.68 -11.47
N GLU A 89 5.42 16.17 -10.32
CA GLU A 89 6.85 16.16 -9.99
C GLU A 89 7.58 15.04 -10.75
N LYS A 90 8.77 15.35 -11.25
CA LYS A 90 9.60 14.39 -11.99
C LYS A 90 10.26 13.39 -11.05
N VAL A 91 10.33 12.15 -11.51
CA VAL A 91 11.06 11.08 -10.84
C VAL A 91 11.97 10.36 -11.82
N ASP A 92 13.14 9.96 -11.33
CA ASP A 92 14.02 9.06 -12.05
C ASP A 92 13.50 7.63 -11.85
N LEU A 93 12.80 7.10 -12.85
CA LEU A 93 12.36 5.72 -12.94
C LEU A 93 12.44 5.25 -14.39
N ALA A 94 12.76 3.98 -14.59
CA ALA A 94 12.81 3.41 -15.93
C ALA A 94 11.42 3.46 -16.62
N PRO A 95 11.34 3.72 -17.93
CA PRO A 95 10.07 3.97 -18.64
C PRO A 95 9.00 2.87 -18.49
N HIS A 96 9.42 1.61 -18.33
CA HIS A 96 8.53 0.46 -18.14
C HIS A 96 7.74 0.48 -16.80
N HIS A 97 7.96 1.48 -15.96
CA HIS A 97 7.15 1.74 -14.76
C HIS A 97 5.98 2.71 -15.01
N ALA A 98 5.92 3.36 -16.17
CA ALA A 98 4.79 4.19 -16.55
C ALA A 98 3.48 3.39 -16.55
N GLY A 99 2.39 4.03 -16.13
CA GLY A 99 1.05 3.43 -16.05
C GLY A 99 0.83 2.46 -14.88
N LYS A 100 1.86 2.10 -14.10
CA LYS A 100 1.68 1.28 -12.89
C LYS A 100 1.09 2.12 -11.75
N LEU A 101 0.14 1.53 -11.03
CA LEU A 101 -0.43 2.15 -9.84
C LEU A 101 0.39 1.81 -8.60
N TYR A 102 0.71 2.83 -7.82
CA TYR A 102 1.41 2.73 -6.54
C TYR A 102 0.54 3.26 -5.42
N LYS A 103 0.54 2.58 -4.27
CA LYS A 103 -0.07 3.05 -3.04
C LYS A 103 1.02 3.46 -2.07
N VAL A 104 1.03 4.74 -1.70
CA VAL A 104 2.05 5.34 -0.85
C VAL A 104 1.42 5.76 0.47
N PRO A 105 1.66 5.02 1.57
CA PRO A 105 1.24 5.46 2.88
C PRO A 105 2.13 6.60 3.36
N VAL A 106 1.52 7.69 3.80
CA VAL A 106 2.20 8.86 4.36
C VAL A 106 1.74 9.06 5.81
N ARG A 107 2.69 9.29 6.70
CA ARG A 107 2.44 9.66 8.10
C ARG A 107 3.23 10.91 8.44
N ILE A 108 2.55 11.88 9.02
CA ILE A 108 3.15 13.09 9.58
C ILE A 108 2.96 13.01 11.09
N THR A 109 4.05 13.15 11.82
CA THR A 109 4.05 13.18 13.29
C THR A 109 4.11 14.62 13.79
N ALA A 110 3.41 14.91 14.88
CA ALA A 110 3.44 16.22 15.54
C ALA A 110 4.79 16.56 16.19
#